data_AF-A0A2S9RPK2-F1
#
_entry.id   AF-A0A2S9RPK2-F1
#
_cell.length_a   1.000
_cell.length_b   1.000
_cell.length_c   1.000
_cell.angle_alpha   90.00
_cell.angle_beta   90.00
_cell.angle_gamma   90.00
#
_symmetry.space_group_name_H-M   'P 1'
#
loop_
_entity.id
_entity.type
_entity.pdbx_description
1 polymer ?
#
loop_
_entity_poly.entity_id
_entity_poly.type
_entity_poly.pdbx_seq_one_letter_code
_entity_poly.pdbx_strand_id
1 'polypeptide(L)'
;MNKLSLAFVVLATVGLSACSSFQKDENAYKGQIVFSQMEGENLKLTIRKNDCSGNQQKGEEVIIVHKYDSTLAVGACVTVSNNSQVKNISSFSPRNPF
;
A
#
# COMPACT_ATOMS: atom_id res chain seq x y z
N MET A 1 49.32 29.71 -33.96
CA MET A 1 49.03 30.16 -32.59
C MET A 1 48.01 29.20 -32.00
N ASN A 2 48.40 27.97 -31.64
CA ASN A 2 49.10 27.55 -30.42
C ASN A 2 48.17 27.53 -29.20
N LYS A 3 47.55 26.37 -28.98
CA LYS A 3 47.48 25.59 -27.73
C LYS A 3 47.18 26.37 -26.45
N LEU A 4 45.95 26.21 -25.93
CA LEU A 4 45.65 26.22 -24.49
C LEU A 4 44.60 25.12 -24.27
N SER A 5 45.01 23.91 -23.93
CA SER A 5 45.44 23.41 -22.62
C SER A 5 44.28 22.62 -22.00
N LEU A 6 44.46 21.31 -22.08
CA LEU A 6 43.67 20.27 -21.44
C LEU A 6 43.73 20.44 -19.91
N ALA A 7 42.60 20.37 -19.21
CA ALA A 7 42.57 20.14 -17.77
C ALA A 7 41.39 19.21 -17.43
N PHE A 8 41.75 17.95 -17.18
CA PHE A 8 40.93 16.94 -16.51
C PHE A 8 40.78 17.33 -15.04
N VAL A 9 39.55 17.47 -14.53
CA VAL A 9 39.24 17.15 -13.13
C VAL A 9 37.92 16.39 -13.08
N VAL A 10 38.08 15.14 -12.68
CA VAL A 10 37.06 14.18 -12.30
C VAL A 10 36.30 14.72 -11.09
N LEU A 11 34.98 14.84 -11.19
CA LEU A 11 34.09 14.64 -10.05
C LEU A 11 33.00 13.68 -10.47
N ALA A 12 33.20 12.43 -10.07
CA ALA A 12 32.16 11.45 -9.96
C ALA A 12 31.09 11.98 -9.01
N THR A 13 29.94 12.36 -9.54
CA THR A 13 28.68 12.11 -8.84
C THR A 13 27.84 11.30 -9.78
N VAL A 14 27.88 9.99 -9.54
CA VAL A 14 26.87 9.04 -9.94
C VAL A 14 25.55 9.59 -9.43
N GLY A 15 24.89 10.39 -10.25
CA GLY A 15 23.48 10.72 -10.10
C GLY A 15 22.67 9.48 -10.48
N LEU A 16 22.87 8.37 -9.75
CA LEU A 16 21.83 7.38 -9.60
C LEU A 16 20.73 8.12 -8.83
N SER A 17 19.86 8.84 -9.56
CA SER A 17 18.53 9.16 -9.09
C SER A 17 17.84 7.82 -8.87
N ALA A 18 18.09 7.27 -7.68
CA ALA A 18 17.44 6.08 -7.18
C ALA A 18 15.94 6.31 -7.29
N CYS A 19 15.33 5.45 -8.10
CA CYS A 19 14.05 4.82 -7.87
C CYS A 19 13.14 5.56 -6.88
N SER A 20 12.25 6.37 -7.43
CA SER A 20 10.89 6.31 -6.92
C SER A 20 9.94 6.30 -8.10
N SER A 21 9.85 5.14 -8.75
CA SER A 21 8.65 4.73 -9.47
C SER A 21 7.50 4.66 -8.47
N PHE A 22 7.09 5.79 -7.89
CA PHE A 22 5.74 5.95 -7.39
C PHE A 22 4.87 5.97 -8.64
N GLN A 23 4.65 4.77 -9.21
CA GLN A 23 3.38 4.51 -9.83
C GLN A 23 2.37 4.68 -8.69
N LYS A 24 1.90 5.92 -8.52
CA LYS A 24 0.59 6.16 -7.95
C LYS A 24 -0.31 5.30 -8.81
N ASP A 25 -0.66 4.12 -8.31
CA ASP A 25 -1.85 3.43 -8.76
C ASP A 25 -2.97 4.45 -8.55
N GLU A 26 -3.33 5.19 -9.61
CA GLU A 26 -4.20 6.37 -9.50
C GLU A 26 -5.61 6.02 -8.99
N ASN A 27 -5.91 4.73 -8.87
CA ASN A 27 -7.18 4.20 -8.39
C ASN A 27 -7.04 3.31 -7.14
N ALA A 28 -5.87 3.24 -6.51
CA ALA A 28 -5.75 2.54 -5.24
C ALA A 28 -6.50 3.32 -4.15
N TYR A 29 -7.31 2.63 -3.35
CA TYR A 29 -8.01 3.23 -2.22
C TYR A 29 -7.60 2.56 -0.91
N LYS A 30 -7.71 3.30 0.18
CA LYS A 30 -7.54 2.76 1.53
C LYS A 30 -8.90 2.50 2.16
N GLY A 31 -8.99 1.41 2.90
CA GLY A 31 -10.22 1.03 3.58
C GLY A 31 -9.95 0.16 4.80
N GLN A 32 -10.99 0.00 5.60
CA GLN A 32 -10.97 -0.84 6.78
C GLN A 32 -11.72 -2.14 6.51
N ILE A 33 -11.14 -3.26 6.88
CA ILE A 33 -11.86 -4.55 6.88
C ILE A 33 -12.90 -4.51 7.99
N VAL A 34 -14.17 -4.56 7.64
CA VAL A 34 -15.28 -4.61 8.61
C VAL A 34 -15.80 -6.04 8.79
N PHE A 35 -15.48 -6.94 7.86
CA PHE A 35 -15.83 -8.34 7.94
C PHE A 35 -14.82 -9.19 7.17
N SER A 36 -14.46 -10.35 7.73
CA SER A 36 -13.51 -11.31 7.16
C SER A 36 -13.96 -12.72 7.51
N GLN A 37 -14.24 -13.55 6.51
CA GLN A 37 -14.64 -14.94 6.70
C GLN A 37 -13.99 -15.84 5.66
N MET A 38 -13.87 -17.13 5.97
CA MET A 38 -13.46 -18.13 4.98
C MET A 38 -14.53 -18.31 3.90
N GLU A 39 -14.09 -18.44 2.66
CA GLU A 39 -14.86 -18.87 1.49
C GLU A 39 -14.03 -19.91 0.74
N GLY A 40 -14.24 -21.19 1.08
CA GLY A 40 -13.34 -22.27 0.66
C GLY A 40 -11.94 -22.11 1.26
N GLU A 41 -10.92 -22.05 0.41
CA GLU A 41 -9.52 -21.79 0.79
C GLU A 41 -9.15 -20.29 0.82
N ASN A 42 -10.10 -19.42 0.49
CA ASN A 42 -9.93 -17.98 0.39
C ASN A 42 -10.60 -17.25 1.56
N LEU A 43 -10.34 -15.96 1.67
CA LEU A 43 -11.05 -15.03 2.53
C LEU A 43 -12.02 -14.18 1.70
N LYS A 44 -13.28 -14.13 2.13
CA LYS A 44 -14.23 -13.12 1.72
C LYS A 44 -14.13 -11.93 2.66
N LEU A 45 -13.72 -10.79 2.12
CA LEU A 45 -13.50 -9.56 2.85
C LEU A 45 -14.58 -8.56 2.49
N THR A 46 -15.19 -7.93 3.50
CA THR A 46 -15.96 -6.69 3.30
C THR A 46 -15.07 -5.53 3.74
N ILE A 47 -14.74 -4.66 2.80
CA ILE A 47 -13.86 -3.51 3.00
C ILE A 47 -14.70 -2.25 2.90
N ARG A 48 -14.64 -1.41 3.94
CA ARG A 48 -15.26 -0.09 3.95
C ARG A 48 -14.25 0.94 3.45
N LYS A 49 -14.59 1.66 2.37
CA LYS A 49 -13.80 2.77 1.84
C LYS A 49 -13.94 4.01 2.74
N ASN A 50 -13.14 4.05 3.80
CA ASN A 50 -13.14 5.14 4.79
C ASN A 50 -11.74 5.72 5.06
N ASP A 51 -10.78 5.49 4.16
CA ASP A 51 -9.38 5.90 4.34
C ASP A 51 -8.77 5.45 5.68
N CYS A 52 -9.29 4.34 6.23
CA CYS A 52 -8.96 3.83 7.56
C CYS A 52 -9.19 4.83 8.71
N SER A 53 -10.06 5.82 8.52
CA SER A 53 -10.47 6.75 9.55
C SER A 53 -11.37 6.04 10.56
N GLY A 54 -10.82 5.71 11.74
CA GLY A 54 -11.51 4.94 12.78
C GLY A 54 -12.78 5.60 13.34
N ASN A 55 -12.99 6.89 13.06
CA ASN A 55 -14.19 7.64 13.46
C ASN A 55 -15.30 7.61 12.39
N GLN A 56 -15.02 7.06 11.20
CA GLN A 56 -15.95 7.01 10.09
C GLN A 56 -16.65 5.65 10.03
N GLN A 57 -17.85 5.60 10.59
CA GLN A 57 -18.78 4.48 10.38
C GLN A 57 -19.50 4.52 9.01
N LYS A 58 -19.28 5.58 8.22
CA LYS A 58 -19.85 5.76 6.87
C LYS A 58 -18.75 5.54 5.82
N GLY A 59 -19.10 4.86 4.74
CA GLY A 59 -18.24 4.60 3.59
C GLY A 59 -18.87 3.54 2.69
N GLU A 60 -18.55 3.56 1.40
CA GLU A 60 -18.95 2.48 0.48
C GLU A 60 -18.32 1.16 0.94
N GLU A 61 -19.12 0.09 1.02
CA GLU A 61 -18.64 -1.24 1.33
C GLU A 61 -18.51 -2.05 0.06
N VAL A 62 -17.36 -2.72 -0.09
CA VAL A 62 -17.05 -3.56 -1.23
C VAL A 62 -16.61 -4.93 -0.76
N ILE A 63 -17.00 -5.95 -1.53
CA ILE A 63 -16.68 -7.34 -1.23
C ILE A 63 -15.56 -7.79 -2.15
N ILE A 64 -14.50 -8.34 -1.56
CA ILE A 64 -13.34 -8.89 -2.29
C ILE A 64 -13.08 -10.30 -1.79
N VAL A 65 -12.94 -11.24 -2.72
CA VAL A 65 -12.42 -12.58 -2.42
C VAL A 65 -10.92 -12.55 -2.65
N HIS A 66 -10.15 -12.86 -1.61
CA HIS A 66 -8.69 -12.82 -1.60
C HIS A 66 -8.12 -14.14 -1.09
N LYS A 67 -6.93 -14.54 -1.54
CA LYS A 67 -6.25 -15.72 -0.97
C LYS A 67 -6.11 -15.56 0.54
N TYR A 68 -6.18 -16.67 1.28
CA TYR A 68 -5.99 -16.61 2.73
C TYR A 68 -4.72 -15.86 3.11
N ASP A 69 -4.89 -14.86 3.98
CA ASP A 69 -3.82 -14.07 4.59
C ASP A 69 -4.26 -13.73 6.02
N SER A 70 -3.58 -14.31 6.99
CA SER A 70 -3.86 -14.13 8.42
C SER A 70 -3.78 -12.67 8.90
N THR A 71 -3.15 -11.78 8.14
CA THR A 71 -3.07 -10.36 8.46
C THR A 71 -4.35 -9.61 8.07
N LEU A 72 -5.21 -10.17 7.21
CA LEU A 72 -6.45 -9.54 6.75
C LEU A 72 -7.63 -9.81 7.72
N ALA A 73 -7.42 -9.42 8.98
CA ALA A 73 -8.40 -9.51 10.05
C ALA A 73 -9.32 -8.28 10.09
N VAL A 74 -10.47 -8.43 10.77
CA VAL A 74 -11.39 -7.31 11.04
C VAL A 74 -10.67 -6.19 11.79
N GLY A 75 -10.91 -4.96 11.37
CA GLY A 75 -10.28 -3.74 11.89
C GLY A 75 -8.97 -3.37 11.21
N ALA A 76 -8.36 -4.26 10.43
CA ALA A 76 -7.14 -3.97 9.69
C ALA A 76 -7.36 -2.87 8.65
N CYS A 77 -6.39 -1.97 8.55
CA CYS A 77 -6.30 -0.97 7.49
C CYS A 77 -5.60 -1.60 6.28
N VAL A 78 -6.23 -1.50 5.11
CA VAL A 78 -5.72 -2.09 3.88
C VAL A 78 -5.70 -1.06 2.75
N THR A 79 -4.74 -1.22 1.84
CA THR A 79 -4.78 -0.61 0.51
C THR A 79 -5.30 -1.65 -0.47
N VAL A 80 -6.26 -1.26 -1.29
CA VAL A 80 -6.75 -2.07 -2.41
C VAL A 80 -6.34 -1.40 -3.71
N SER A 81 -5.58 -2.10 -4.55
CA SER A 81 -5.20 -1.61 -5.88
C SER A 81 -6.17 -2.08 -6.96
N ASN A 82 -6.02 -1.54 -8.17
CA ASN A 82 -6.84 -1.84 -9.36
C ASN A 82 -7.02 -3.35 -9.64
N ASN A 83 -5.99 -4.15 -9.34
CA ASN A 83 -6.00 -5.58 -9.61
C ASN A 83 -6.64 -6.40 -8.48
N SER A 84 -7.44 -5.76 -7.62
CA SER A 84 -8.03 -6.35 -6.41
C SER A 84 -6.97 -6.92 -5.44
N GLN A 85 -5.72 -6.45 -5.54
CA GLN A 85 -4.68 -6.81 -4.59
C GLN A 85 -4.97 -6.07 -3.29
N VAL A 86 -5.14 -6.84 -2.22
CA VAL A 86 -5.38 -6.30 -0.87
C VAL A 86 -4.08 -6.39 -0.11
N LYS A 87 -3.56 -5.26 0.36
CA LYS A 87 -2.35 -5.20 1.17
C LYS A 87 -2.67 -4.62 2.53
N ASN A 88 -2.36 -5.36 3.60
CA ASN A 88 -2.40 -4.82 4.94
C ASN A 88 -1.35 -3.70 5.10
N ILE A 89 -1.81 -2.51 5.47
CA ILE A 89 -0.99 -1.33 5.77
C ILE A 89 -1.21 -0.83 7.20
N SER A 90 -1.92 -1.59 8.03
CA SER A 90 -1.95 -1.31 9.46
C SER A 90 -0.52 -1.39 9.98
N SER A 91 0.00 -0.26 10.49
CA SER A 91 1.13 -0.31 11.39
C SER A 91 0.68 -1.21 12.53
N PHE A 92 1.30 -2.38 12.66
CA PHE A 92 1.01 -3.35 13.70
C PHE A 92 1.25 -2.69 15.07
N SER A 93 0.25 -1.95 15.56
CA SER A 93 0.11 -1.64 16.95
C SER A 93 -0.85 -2.72 17.42
N PRO A 94 -0.37 -3.82 18.02
CA PRO A 94 -1.25 -4.74 18.69
C PRO A 94 -1.97 -3.88 19.72
N ARG A 95 -3.22 -3.50 19.43
CA ARG A 95 -4.07 -2.87 20.43
C ARG A 95 -4.31 -3.98 21.42
N ASN A 96 -3.53 -3.86 22.49
CA ASN A 96 -3.59 -4.62 23.72
C ASN A 96 -5.02 -5.09 24.00
N PRO A 97 -5.27 -6.40 24.13
CA PRO A 97 -6.56 -6.88 24.61
C PRO A 97 -6.59 -6.66 26.12
N PHE A 98 -7.04 -5.48 26.55
CA PHE A 98 -7.48 -5.25 27.92
C PHE A 98 -8.90 -4.71 27.89
#